data_AF-A0A7C0Y5F2-F1
#
_entry.id   AF-A0A7C0Y5F2-F1
#
_cell.length_a   1.000
_cell.length_b   1.000
_cell.length_c   1.000
_cell.angle_alpha   90.00
_cell.angle_beta   90.00
_cell.angle_gamma   90.00
#
_symmetry.space_group_name_H-M   'P 1'
#
loop_
_entity.id
_entity.type
_entity.pdbx_description
1 polymer ?
#
loop_
_entity_poly.entity_id
_entity_poly.type
_entity_poly.pdbx_seq_one_letter_code
_entity_poly.pdbx_strand_id
1 'polypeptide(L)'
;MAESEFCPEKDELIRSIDYRPPDKPWMETKPVFKKGTYCFAAREKHLAYLGFPNPREWEVGAEDWQLPENWKEIFIAGMEDRLKRFRSFRLFMDICVRCGAC
;
A
#
# COMPACT_ATOMS: atom_id res chain seq x y z
N MET A 1 2.85 25.97 2.88
CA MET A 1 3.92 25.17 3.50
C MET A 1 4.64 24.50 2.35
N ALA A 2 5.86 24.93 2.05
CA ALA A 2 6.58 24.49 0.85
C ALA A 2 6.67 22.96 0.84
N GLU A 3 6.21 22.34 -0.25
CA GLU A 3 6.47 20.94 -0.56
C GLU A 3 7.99 20.75 -0.53
N SER A 4 8.49 20.20 0.58
CA SER A 4 9.90 19.92 0.75
C SER A 4 10.33 18.91 -0.31
N GLU A 5 11.33 19.29 -1.09
CA GLU A 5 11.94 18.47 -2.12
C GLU A 5 12.25 17.08 -1.57
N PHE A 6 11.80 16.02 -2.26
CA PHE A 6 11.87 14.63 -1.79
C PHE A 6 13.30 14.14 -1.50
N CYS A 7 14.32 14.87 -1.97
CA CYS A 7 15.72 14.58 -1.73
C CYS A 7 16.47 15.91 -1.52
N PRO A 8 16.65 16.36 -0.26
CA PRO A 8 17.48 17.53 0.02
C PRO A 8 18.95 17.28 -0.36
N GLU A 9 19.72 18.35 -0.49
CA GLU A 9 21.15 18.27 -0.79
C GLU A 9 21.88 17.44 0.28
N LYS A 10 22.96 16.75 -0.09
CA LYS A 10 23.59 15.71 0.74
C LYS A 10 23.99 16.27 2.12
N ASP A 11 24.59 17.45 2.15
CA ASP A 11 25.07 18.04 3.40
C ASP A 11 23.91 18.52 4.29
N GLU A 12 22.80 18.95 3.70
CA GLU A 12 21.56 19.29 4.40
C GLU A 12 20.90 18.04 5.00
N LEU A 13 20.83 16.95 4.24
CA LEU A 13 20.27 15.69 4.70
C LEU A 13 21.00 15.20 5.95
N ILE A 14 22.34 15.15 5.93
CA ILE A 14 23.16 14.69 7.06
C ILE A 14 22.90 15.53 8.32
N ARG A 15 22.70 16.85 8.18
CA ARG A 15 22.43 17.76 9.31
C ARG A 15 21.02 17.61 9.88
N SER A 16 20.06 17.18 9.07
CA SER A 16 18.65 17.06 9.46
C SER A 16 18.31 15.77 10.23
N ILE A 17 19.25 14.81 10.34
CA ILE A 17 19.01 13.53 11.02
C ILE A 17 18.97 13.75 12.53
N ASP A 18 17.78 13.60 13.12
CA ASP A 18 17.60 13.49 14.57
C ASP A 18 17.68 12.01 14.99
N TYR A 19 18.63 11.69 15.87
CA TYR A 19 18.84 10.34 16.40
C TYR A 19 18.00 10.06 17.66
N ARG A 20 17.20 11.02 18.12
CA ARG A 20 16.32 10.82 19.26
C ARG A 20 15.18 9.88 18.87
N PRO A 21 14.92 8.82 19.64
CA PRO A 21 13.75 7.99 19.39
C PRO A 21 12.47 8.82 19.58
N PRO A 22 11.44 8.60 18.76
CA PRO A 22 10.18 9.34 18.87
C PRO A 22 9.51 9.07 20.22
N ASP A 23 8.89 10.11 20.81
CA ASP A 23 8.20 10.02 22.10
C ASP A 23 7.00 9.07 22.08
N LYS A 24 6.40 8.87 20.90
CA LYS A 24 5.20 8.05 20.72
C LYS A 24 5.56 6.61 20.36
N PRO A 25 4.81 5.62 20.87
CA PRO A 25 4.90 4.25 20.39
C PRO A 25 4.70 4.16 18.88
N TRP A 26 5.37 3.20 18.25
CA TRP A 26 5.30 3.00 16.80
C TRP A 26 3.87 2.73 16.30
N MET A 27 3.01 2.10 17.12
CA MET A 27 1.60 1.84 16.78
C MET A 27 0.73 3.12 16.74
N GLU A 28 1.14 4.19 17.43
CA GLU A 28 0.44 5.49 17.41
C GLU A 28 0.97 6.43 16.32
N THR A 29 2.12 6.10 15.74
CA THR A 29 2.77 6.90 14.71
C THR A 29 2.21 6.53 13.34
N LYS A 30 1.29 7.35 12.82
CA LYS A 30 0.69 7.10 11.50
C LYS A 30 1.71 7.33 10.38
N PRO A 31 1.79 6.44 9.38
CA PRO A 31 2.62 6.68 8.21
C PRO A 31 2.11 7.90 7.44
N VAL A 32 3.03 8.75 6.99
CA VAL A 32 2.74 9.90 6.12
C VAL A 32 3.01 9.49 4.68
N PHE A 33 2.00 9.58 3.81
CA PHE A 33 2.17 9.33 2.38
C PHE A 33 2.92 10.50 1.74
N LYS A 34 4.23 10.35 1.60
CA LYS A 34 5.10 11.30 0.91
C LYS A 34 5.34 10.81 -0.52
N LYS A 35 5.38 11.72 -1.49
CA LYS A 35 5.71 11.36 -2.87
C LYS A 35 7.06 10.65 -2.88
N GLY A 36 7.15 9.47 -3.51
CA GLY A 36 8.38 8.67 -3.57
C GLY A 36 8.58 7.69 -2.42
N THR A 37 7.69 7.64 -1.40
CA THR A 37 7.75 6.64 -0.32
C THR A 37 6.78 5.48 -0.52
N TYR A 38 6.11 5.38 -1.67
CA TYR A 38 5.16 4.32 -2.01
C TYR A 38 5.34 3.85 -3.45
N CYS A 39 4.93 2.61 -3.72
CA CYS A 39 4.92 2.06 -5.07
C CYS A 39 3.81 2.71 -5.91
N PHE A 40 4.15 3.18 -7.10
CA PHE A 40 3.18 3.76 -8.03
C PHE A 40 2.38 2.68 -8.75
N ALA A 41 1.14 3.02 -9.14
CA ALA A 41 0.31 2.15 -9.95
C ALA A 41 0.94 1.91 -11.34
N ALA A 42 0.66 0.75 -11.92
CA ALA A 42 1.04 0.46 -13.29
C ALA A 42 0.19 1.30 -14.26
N ARG A 43 0.83 1.87 -15.29
CA ARG A 43 0.13 2.65 -16.33
C ARG A 43 -0.87 1.78 -17.09
N GLU A 44 -2.02 2.36 -17.43
CA GLU A 44 -3.10 1.67 -18.13
C GLU A 44 -2.62 0.96 -19.40
N LYS A 45 -1.79 1.63 -20.22
CA LYS A 45 -1.26 1.09 -21.47
C LYS A 45 -0.56 -0.27 -21.32
N HIS A 46 0.13 -0.49 -20.20
CA HIS A 46 0.86 -1.73 -19.95
C HIS A 46 -0.07 -2.84 -19.47
N LEU A 47 -1.07 -2.49 -18.66
CA LEU A 47 -2.10 -3.42 -18.21
C LEU A 47 -2.97 -3.90 -19.37
N ALA A 48 -3.38 -2.97 -20.25
CA ALA A 48 -4.14 -3.28 -21.46
C ALA A 48 -3.34 -4.17 -22.42
N TYR A 49 -2.06 -3.85 -22.64
CA TYR A 49 -1.17 -4.67 -23.46
C TYR A 49 -1.03 -6.12 -22.95
N LEU A 50 -0.95 -6.30 -21.62
CA LEU A 50 -0.85 -7.63 -20.99
C LEU A 50 -2.20 -8.34 -20.84
N GLY A 51 -3.32 -7.71 -21.24
CA GLY A 51 -4.66 -8.30 -21.10
C GLY A 51 -5.11 -8.45 -19.65
N PHE A 52 -4.64 -7.59 -18.74
CA PHE A 52 -5.08 -7.62 -17.34
C PHE A 52 -6.55 -7.24 -17.21
N PRO A 53 -7.27 -7.81 -16.23
CA PRO A 53 -8.63 -7.39 -15.94
C PRO A 53 -8.65 -5.96 -15.38
N ASN A 54 -9.61 -5.15 -15.85
CA ASN A 54 -9.82 -3.77 -15.40
C ASN A 54 -8.59 -2.84 -15.53
N PRO A 55 -8.03 -2.67 -16.74
CA PRO A 55 -6.96 -1.69 -16.98
C PRO A 55 -7.54 -0.28 -16.84
N ARG A 56 -6.94 0.55 -15.97
CA ARG A 56 -7.36 1.94 -15.75
C ARG A 56 -6.21 2.78 -15.23
N GLU A 57 -6.28 4.08 -15.48
CA GLU A 57 -5.35 5.06 -14.90
C GLU A 57 -5.83 5.48 -13.50
N TRP A 58 -5.00 5.23 -12.48
CA TRP A 58 -5.25 5.67 -11.10
C TRP A 58 -3.92 5.89 -10.37
N GLU A 59 -3.94 6.64 -9.27
CA GLU A 59 -2.76 6.91 -8.45
C GLU A 59 -3.03 6.69 -6.96
N VAL A 60 -2.00 6.30 -6.19
CA VAL A 60 -2.14 6.03 -4.75
C VAL A 60 -2.58 7.25 -3.95
N GLY A 61 -2.15 8.44 -4.38
CA GLY A 61 -2.54 9.71 -3.75
C GLY A 61 -3.86 10.29 -4.25
N ALA A 62 -4.52 9.66 -5.23
CA ALA A 62 -5.80 10.13 -5.74
C ALA A 62 -6.91 9.91 -4.70
N GLU A 63 -7.85 10.85 -4.60
CA GLU A 63 -9.03 10.72 -3.74
C GLU A 63 -9.97 9.62 -4.23
N ASP A 64 -10.06 9.42 -5.55
CA ASP A 64 -10.85 8.38 -6.18
C ASP A 64 -9.97 7.39 -6.95
N TRP A 65 -10.10 6.10 -6.61
CA TRP A 65 -9.36 4.99 -7.23
C TRP A 65 -10.16 4.29 -8.33
N GLN A 66 -11.34 4.84 -8.67
CA GLN A 66 -12.27 4.33 -9.67
C GLN A 66 -12.62 2.87 -9.40
N LEU A 67 -12.87 2.57 -8.13
CA LEU A 67 -13.33 1.25 -7.70
C LEU A 67 -14.85 1.15 -7.87
N PRO A 68 -15.40 -0.03 -8.19
CA PRO A 68 -16.85 -0.23 -8.15
C PRO A 68 -17.40 0.12 -6.77
N GLU A 69 -18.62 0.65 -6.70
CA GLU A 69 -19.23 1.07 -5.41
C GLU A 69 -19.23 -0.07 -4.36
N ASN A 70 -19.38 -1.31 -4.82
CA ASN A 70 -19.38 -2.52 -4.01
C ASN A 70 -18.02 -3.26 -3.98
N TRP A 71 -16.90 -2.56 -4.21
CA TRP A 71 -15.57 -3.17 -4.27
C TRP A 71 -15.22 -3.97 -3.02
N LYS A 72 -15.65 -3.50 -1.85
CA LYS A 72 -15.34 -4.10 -0.56
C LYS A 72 -16.05 -5.45 -0.42
N GLU A 73 -17.31 -5.51 -0.82
CA GLU A 73 -18.13 -6.71 -0.82
C GLU A 73 -17.57 -7.74 -1.81
N ILE A 74 -17.20 -7.30 -3.03
CA ILE A 74 -16.55 -8.15 -4.04
C ILE A 74 -15.27 -8.77 -3.46
N PHE A 75 -14.44 -7.97 -2.80
CA PHE A 75 -13.19 -8.43 -2.21
C PHE A 75 -13.41 -9.43 -1.08
N ILE A 76 -14.30 -9.11 -0.12
CA ILE A 76 -14.58 -9.97 1.03
C ILE A 76 -15.19 -11.30 0.58
N ALA A 77 -16.17 -11.28 -0.32
CA ALA A 77 -16.79 -12.49 -0.86
C ALA A 77 -15.77 -13.35 -1.62
N GLY A 78 -14.90 -12.71 -2.42
CA GLY A 78 -13.83 -13.40 -3.13
C GLY A 78 -12.81 -14.06 -2.19
N MET A 79 -12.46 -13.40 -1.09
CA MET A 79 -11.59 -13.95 -0.06
C MET A 79 -12.24 -15.14 0.65
N GLU A 80 -13.51 -15.03 1.03
CA GLU A 80 -14.25 -16.10 1.69
C GLU A 80 -14.38 -17.35 0.81
N ASP A 81 -14.68 -17.19 -0.49
CA ASP A 81 -14.73 -18.29 -1.45
C ASP A 81 -13.38 -19.04 -1.51
N ARG A 82 -12.28 -18.30 -1.62
CA ARG A 82 -10.93 -18.89 -1.68
C ARG A 82 -10.55 -19.61 -0.39
N LEU A 83 -10.94 -19.08 0.77
CA LEU A 83 -10.72 -19.72 2.07
C LEU A 83 -11.50 -21.03 2.22
N LYS A 84 -12.74 -21.09 1.68
CA LYS A 84 -13.55 -22.32 1.70
C LYS A 84 -13.06 -23.35 0.67
N ARG A 85 -12.62 -22.88 -0.50
CA ARG A 85 -12.20 -23.73 -1.61
C ARG A 85 -10.79 -24.32 -1.45
N PHE A 86 -9.84 -23.56 -0.90
CA PHE A 86 -8.43 -23.96 -0.85
C PHE A 86 -7.91 -24.09 0.57
N ARG A 87 -7.71 -25.35 1.00
CA ARG A 87 -7.14 -25.66 2.33
C ARG A 87 -5.75 -25.06 2.54
N SER A 88 -4.91 -25.02 1.51
CA SER A 88 -3.57 -24.41 1.60
C SER A 88 -3.64 -22.92 1.91
N PHE A 89 -4.55 -22.19 1.24
CA PHE A 89 -4.76 -20.78 1.49
C PHE A 89 -5.31 -20.54 2.91
N ARG A 90 -6.28 -21.35 3.35
CA ARG A 90 -6.80 -21.26 4.71
C ARG A 90 -5.72 -21.49 5.78
N LEU A 91 -4.91 -22.55 5.64
CA LEU A 91 -3.82 -22.82 6.58
C LEU A 91 -2.77 -21.70 6.58
N PHE A 92 -2.42 -21.17 5.40
CA PHE A 92 -1.50 -20.05 5.31
C PHE A 92 -2.02 -18.83 6.08
N MET A 93 -3.29 -18.46 5.86
CA MET A 93 -3.91 -17.34 6.57
C MET A 93 -4.04 -17.60 8.07
N ASP A 94 -4.44 -18.80 8.49
CA ASP A 94 -4.53 -19.19 9.92
C ASP A 94 -3.17 -19.08 10.63
N ILE A 95 -2.07 -19.36 9.93
CA ILE A 95 -0.71 -19.28 10.48
C ILE A 95 -0.17 -17.85 10.44
N CYS A 96 -0.20 -17.15 9.28
CA CYS A 96 0.35 -15.79 9.14
C CYS A 96 -0.34 -14.79 10.09
N VAL A 97 -1.67 -14.85 10.21
CA VAL A 97 -2.43 -13.91 11.06
C VAL A 97 -2.16 -14.15 12.55
N ARG A 98 -1.76 -15.37 12.94
CA ARG A 98 -1.38 -15.70 14.33
C ARG A 98 0.08 -15.46 14.62
N CYS A 99 0.98 -15.71 13.66
CA CYS A 99 2.41 -15.54 13.88
C CYS A 99 2.87 -14.10 13.69
N GLY A 100 2.13 -13.27 12.93
CA GLY A 100 2.41 -11.85 12.75
C GLY A 100 3.79 -11.56 12.13
N ALA A 101 4.39 -12.54 11.46
CA ALA A 101 5.76 -12.45 10.96
C ALA A 101 5.89 -11.85 9.55
N CYS A 102 4.80 -11.31 9.00
CA CYS A 102 4.63 -10.91 7.59
C CYS A 102 4.84 -9.38 7.39
#